data_AF-A0AAW4QA39-F1
#
_entry.id   AF-A0AAW4QA39-F1
#
_cell.length_a   1.000
_cell.length_b   1.000
_cell.length_c   1.000
_cell.angle_alpha   90.00
_cell.angle_beta   90.00
_cell.angle_gamma   90.00
#
_symmetry.space_group_name_H-M   'P 1'
#
loop_
_entity.id
_entity.type
_entity.pdbx_description
1 polymer ?
#
loop_
_entity_poly.entity_id
_entity_poly.type
_entity_poly.pdbx_seq_one_letter_code
_entity_poly.pdbx_strand_id
1 'polypeptide(L)'
;MEDRLQNRIFRGDEPAWANACVGNNGSPGIIDYAEGFADAAMVLLDQVLAHRFSYSTDTFIYPICFNMRHAAELYLKAAIQLLHSLGGRSRGLPPFDMDGSHDIGRIWAYFRDHAPSIDRRYQSVVDGLDDSIGDIAAVDPNGQVFRYPFGRENNKHLEEIEVINCRLLKERFAEIRAKLSELGRLSAELAYEYSLGTYTAHLSRLDVFCIAGMLPPRAEWGTAAFDEAKARIRNLFAISSNEFSRAVCLVKGNREMATLIASPIPLDHCDSEQFFAFFDAWFGLNDREEVFGWLTKDPNDMSRSPETETQDLLASIEGDAKARAEAWASVSKNLSLEAIGEIEALYTFYKTSNMYGEEFDRERVAITGHLTRKLQVGEANYGDSVMNFMEKLPVMQGVLDALNFFGHNELVRLLLDRYQLSNHAARLLEDSNWRVENRVARIQEHLRVWGGGELSGRVPV
;
A
#
# COMPACT_ATOMS: atom_id res chain seq x y z
N MET A 1 18.63 -17.16 33.57
CA MET A 1 18.64 -18.09 32.42
C MET A 1 17.41 -18.96 32.62
N GLU A 2 16.31 -18.61 31.97
CA GLU A 2 15.03 -19.32 32.14
C GLU A 2 15.15 -20.77 31.68
N ASP A 3 14.54 -21.68 32.43
CA ASP A 3 14.44 -23.10 32.11
C ASP A 3 13.78 -23.26 30.74
N ARG A 4 14.60 -23.55 29.72
CA ARG A 4 14.07 -23.93 28.40
C ARG A 4 13.35 -25.25 28.53
N LEU A 5 12.10 -25.33 28.05
CA LEU A 5 11.31 -26.55 27.99
C LEU A 5 12.15 -27.71 27.41
N GLN A 6 12.50 -28.69 28.25
CA GLN A 6 13.25 -29.85 27.81
C GLN A 6 12.30 -30.88 27.19
N ASN A 7 12.19 -30.90 25.86
CA ASN A 7 11.36 -31.84 25.11
C ASN A 7 12.23 -32.72 24.18
N ARG A 8 11.91 -34.02 24.08
CA ARG A 8 12.66 -34.97 23.23
C ARG A 8 12.22 -34.98 21.77
N ILE A 9 11.00 -34.53 21.48
CA ILE A 9 10.37 -34.55 20.15
C ILE A 9 10.38 -33.14 19.53
N PHE A 10 9.93 -32.13 20.27
CA PHE A 10 9.84 -30.75 19.82
C PHE A 10 11.09 -29.95 20.22
N ARG A 11 12.20 -30.17 19.50
CA ARG A 11 13.48 -29.48 19.69
C ARG A 11 14.19 -29.25 18.35
N GLY A 12 15.11 -28.30 18.29
CA GLY A 12 16.03 -28.18 17.14
C GLY A 12 17.05 -29.32 17.14
N ASP A 13 17.41 -29.80 15.95
CA ASP A 13 18.44 -30.84 15.75
C ASP A 13 19.18 -30.63 14.42
N GLU A 14 20.19 -31.44 14.13
CA GLU A 14 20.81 -31.44 12.80
C GLU A 14 20.02 -32.32 11.80
N PRO A 15 19.94 -31.92 10.52
CA PRO A 15 20.59 -30.77 9.93
C PRO A 15 19.84 -29.45 10.17
N ALA A 16 20.58 -28.37 10.41
CA ALA A 16 19.99 -27.06 10.73
C ALA A 16 18.95 -26.53 9.71
N TRP A 17 19.06 -26.89 8.42
CA TRP A 17 18.10 -26.48 7.39
C TRP A 17 16.70 -27.08 7.58
N ALA A 18 16.57 -28.18 8.33
CA ALA A 18 15.30 -28.83 8.64
C ALA A 18 14.66 -28.31 9.93
N ASN A 19 15.28 -27.33 10.61
CA ASN A 19 14.69 -26.69 11.78
C ASN A 19 13.75 -25.56 11.38
N ALA A 20 12.56 -25.53 11.99
CA ALA A 20 11.64 -24.40 11.89
C ALA A 20 11.84 -23.42 13.05
N CYS A 21 11.82 -22.12 12.76
CA CYS A 21 11.76 -21.06 13.77
C CYS A 21 10.30 -20.90 14.24
N VAL A 22 10.00 -21.28 15.47
CA VAL A 22 8.64 -21.23 16.04
C VAL A 22 8.57 -20.34 17.28
N GLY A 23 7.36 -20.02 17.76
CA GLY A 23 7.14 -19.16 18.92
C GLY A 23 7.74 -17.77 18.71
N ASN A 24 8.28 -17.15 19.76
CA ASN A 24 8.86 -15.80 19.69
C ASN A 24 10.07 -15.68 18.74
N ASN A 25 10.73 -16.79 18.38
CA ASN A 25 11.88 -16.77 17.47
C ASN A 25 11.46 -16.58 16.01
N GLY A 26 10.34 -17.20 15.59
CA GLY A 26 9.76 -16.99 14.26
C GLY A 26 8.70 -15.88 14.25
N SER A 27 8.05 -15.64 15.38
CA SER A 27 6.90 -14.75 15.57
C SER A 27 5.81 -14.85 14.48
N PRO A 28 5.38 -16.06 14.08
CA PRO A 28 4.35 -16.21 13.04
C PRO A 28 3.01 -15.61 13.49
N GLY A 29 2.39 -14.84 12.60
CA GLY A 29 1.04 -14.29 12.77
C GLY A 29 -0.04 -15.25 12.28
N ILE A 30 -1.30 -14.89 12.51
CA ILE A 30 -2.47 -15.72 12.14
C ILE A 30 -2.52 -16.09 10.64
N ILE A 31 -2.06 -15.19 9.76
CA ILE A 31 -1.99 -15.43 8.32
C ILE A 31 -0.92 -16.46 7.98
N ASP A 32 0.23 -16.47 8.66
CA ASP A 32 1.29 -17.47 8.42
C ASP A 32 0.77 -18.89 8.73
N TYR A 33 -0.04 -19.03 9.79
CA TYR A 33 -0.72 -20.29 10.09
C TYR A 33 -1.75 -20.64 9.01
N ALA A 34 -2.56 -19.68 8.57
CA ALA A 34 -3.56 -19.89 7.53
C ALA A 34 -2.94 -20.39 6.22
N GLU A 35 -1.86 -19.75 5.76
CA GLU A 35 -1.09 -20.15 4.58
C GLU A 35 -0.49 -21.55 4.77
N GLY A 36 0.10 -21.83 5.93
CA GLY A 36 0.68 -23.15 6.21
C GLY A 36 -0.36 -24.30 6.12
N PHE A 37 -1.57 -24.08 6.65
CA PHE A 37 -2.66 -25.06 6.50
C PHE A 37 -3.17 -25.15 5.06
N ALA A 38 -3.28 -24.03 4.35
CA ALA A 38 -3.69 -24.03 2.95
C ALA A 38 -2.68 -24.76 2.05
N ASP A 39 -1.39 -24.51 2.24
CA ASP A 39 -0.30 -25.18 1.53
C ASP A 39 -0.28 -26.68 1.84
N ALA A 40 -0.45 -27.07 3.11
CA ALA A 40 -0.55 -28.47 3.48
C ALA A 40 -1.73 -29.16 2.76
N ALA A 41 -2.90 -28.54 2.69
CA ALA A 41 -4.04 -29.08 1.94
C ALA A 41 -3.72 -29.26 0.45
N MET A 42 -3.13 -28.25 -0.19
CA MET A 42 -2.78 -28.28 -1.61
C MET A 42 -1.71 -29.35 -1.92
N VAL A 43 -0.67 -29.46 -1.10
CA VAL A 43 0.36 -30.48 -1.24
C VAL A 43 -0.24 -31.88 -1.08
N LEU A 44 -1.10 -32.10 -0.09
CA LEU A 44 -1.77 -33.40 0.10
C LEU A 44 -2.67 -33.75 -1.09
N LEU A 45 -3.42 -32.78 -1.62
CA LEU A 45 -4.23 -32.96 -2.83
C LEU A 45 -3.37 -33.35 -4.03
N ASP A 46 -2.24 -32.67 -4.22
CA ASP A 46 -1.30 -32.98 -5.29
C ASP A 46 -0.74 -34.40 -5.17
N GLN A 47 -0.33 -34.80 -3.97
CA GLN A 47 0.22 -36.12 -3.73
C GLN A 47 -0.82 -37.23 -3.97
N VAL A 48 -2.04 -37.07 -3.48
CA VAL A 48 -3.13 -38.04 -3.71
C VAL A 48 -3.46 -38.18 -5.20
N LEU A 49 -3.52 -37.05 -5.93
CA LEU A 49 -3.83 -37.05 -7.36
C LEU A 49 -2.69 -37.64 -8.21
N ALA A 50 -1.43 -37.37 -7.85
CA ALA A 50 -0.26 -37.85 -8.58
C ALA A 50 0.11 -39.31 -8.25
N HIS A 51 -0.12 -39.75 -7.02
CA HIS A 51 0.37 -41.03 -6.51
C HIS A 51 -0.74 -41.86 -5.84
N ARG A 52 -1.88 -42.03 -6.52
CA ARG A 52 -3.09 -42.73 -6.04
C ARG A 52 -2.88 -44.14 -5.45
N PHE A 53 -1.79 -44.82 -5.77
CA PHE A 53 -1.46 -46.15 -5.24
C PHE A 53 -0.64 -46.10 -3.94
N SER A 54 0.04 -44.97 -3.70
CA SER A 54 0.85 -44.73 -2.49
C SER A 54 0.08 -43.94 -1.44
N TYR A 55 -0.84 -43.07 -1.87
CA TYR A 55 -1.67 -42.24 -0.99
C TYR A 55 -3.15 -42.47 -1.30
N SER A 56 -3.86 -43.04 -0.34
CA SER A 56 -5.29 -43.35 -0.46
C SER A 56 -6.14 -42.08 -0.36
N THR A 57 -7.00 -41.83 -1.36
CA THR A 57 -8.01 -40.76 -1.31
C THR A 57 -8.86 -40.87 -0.04
N ASP A 58 -9.29 -42.08 0.31
CA ASP A 58 -10.22 -42.33 1.41
C ASP A 58 -9.63 -42.00 2.78
N THR A 59 -8.31 -42.11 2.93
CA THR A 59 -7.62 -41.77 4.19
C THR A 59 -7.24 -40.29 4.24
N PHE A 60 -6.75 -39.74 3.12
CA PHE A 60 -6.22 -38.38 3.08
C PHE A 60 -7.32 -37.31 2.94
N ILE A 61 -8.54 -37.66 2.51
CA ILE A 61 -9.62 -36.68 2.36
C ILE A 61 -9.94 -35.92 3.65
N TYR A 62 -9.90 -36.61 4.80
CA TYR A 62 -10.17 -36.02 6.11
C TYR A 62 -9.16 -34.93 6.50
N PRO A 63 -7.84 -35.20 6.58
CA PRO A 63 -6.86 -34.15 6.86
C PRO A 63 -6.81 -33.05 5.80
N ILE A 64 -7.08 -33.36 4.52
CA ILE A 64 -7.20 -32.33 3.46
C ILE A 64 -8.33 -31.35 3.79
N CYS A 65 -9.55 -31.84 3.98
CA CYS A 65 -10.71 -31.00 4.25
C CYS A 65 -10.57 -30.24 5.58
N PHE A 66 -10.00 -30.87 6.61
CA PHE A 66 -9.70 -30.20 7.87
C PHE A 66 -8.75 -29.01 7.68
N ASN A 67 -7.64 -29.20 6.97
CA ASN A 67 -6.66 -28.14 6.70
C ASN A 67 -7.29 -27.00 5.89
N MET A 68 -8.07 -27.31 4.85
CA MET A 68 -8.77 -26.30 4.04
C MET A 68 -9.71 -25.45 4.87
N ARG A 69 -10.57 -26.10 5.66
CA ARG A 69 -11.55 -25.43 6.51
C ARG A 69 -10.88 -24.61 7.60
N HIS A 70 -9.81 -25.12 8.21
CA HIS A 70 -9.09 -24.39 9.25
C HIS A 70 -8.34 -23.18 8.70
N ALA A 71 -7.72 -23.31 7.52
CA ALA A 71 -7.13 -22.17 6.82
C ALA A 71 -8.17 -21.06 6.60
N ALA A 72 -9.35 -21.41 6.08
CA ALA A 72 -10.45 -20.45 5.87
C ALA A 72 -10.88 -19.76 7.17
N GLU A 73 -11.05 -20.50 8.29
CA GLU A 73 -11.33 -19.90 9.60
C GLU A 73 -10.29 -18.85 9.98
N LEU A 74 -9.00 -19.16 9.84
CA LEU A 74 -7.90 -18.27 10.24
C LEU A 74 -7.84 -17.00 9.39
N TYR A 75 -8.03 -17.10 8.06
CA TYR A 75 -8.13 -15.91 7.20
C TYR A 75 -9.28 -15.00 7.61
N LEU A 76 -10.46 -15.57 7.84
CA LEU A 76 -11.63 -14.78 8.24
C LEU A 76 -11.43 -14.13 9.60
N LYS A 77 -10.81 -14.84 10.55
CA LYS A 77 -10.42 -14.28 11.85
C LYS A 77 -9.44 -13.12 11.70
N ALA A 78 -8.42 -13.27 10.85
CA ALA A 78 -7.47 -12.21 10.56
C ALA A 78 -8.16 -10.97 9.94
N ALA A 79 -9.09 -11.20 9.01
CA ALA A 79 -9.88 -10.14 8.38
C ALA A 79 -10.75 -9.39 9.40
N ILE A 80 -11.39 -10.09 10.35
CA ILE A 80 -12.13 -9.45 11.45
C ILE A 80 -11.19 -8.62 12.33
N GLN A 81 -10.02 -9.14 12.70
CA GLN A 81 -9.05 -8.38 13.51
C GLN A 81 -8.65 -7.06 12.82
N LEU A 82 -8.38 -7.10 11.52
CA LEU A 82 -8.08 -5.92 10.71
C LEU A 82 -9.30 -5.00 10.56
N LEU A 83 -10.51 -5.54 10.41
CA LEU A 83 -11.73 -4.75 10.35
C LEU A 83 -11.92 -3.91 11.63
N HIS A 84 -11.62 -4.48 12.80
CA HIS A 84 -11.65 -3.76 14.07
C HIS A 84 -10.54 -2.68 14.18
N SER A 85 -9.47 -2.77 13.39
CA SER A 85 -8.39 -1.78 13.39
C SER A 85 -8.61 -0.58 12.46
N LEU A 86 -9.72 -0.53 11.69
CA LEU A 86 -10.06 0.54 10.73
C LEU A 86 -10.51 1.87 11.38
N GLY A 87 -9.82 2.29 12.44
CA GLY A 87 -9.92 3.61 13.02
C GLY A 87 -11.27 3.93 13.68
N GLY A 88 -11.75 5.16 13.51
CA GLY A 88 -12.97 5.66 14.15
C GLY A 88 -14.25 4.96 13.69
N ARG A 89 -14.26 4.40 12.47
CA ARG A 89 -15.45 3.75 11.88
C ARG A 89 -15.71 2.38 12.48
N SER A 90 -14.66 1.65 12.86
CA SER A 90 -14.79 0.32 13.48
C SER A 90 -15.19 0.37 14.96
N ARG A 91 -15.16 1.55 15.62
CA ARG A 91 -15.47 1.69 17.07
C ARG A 91 -16.90 1.31 17.45
N GLY A 92 -17.84 1.36 16.50
CA GLY A 92 -19.23 1.00 16.72
C GLY A 92 -19.54 -0.48 16.49
N LEU A 93 -18.55 -1.27 16.07
CA LEU A 93 -18.76 -2.69 15.80
C LEU A 93 -19.01 -3.46 17.11
N PRO A 94 -19.96 -4.41 17.09
CA PRO A 94 -20.17 -5.27 18.25
C PRO A 94 -18.90 -6.08 18.55
N PRO A 95 -18.59 -6.40 19.82
CA PRO A 95 -17.47 -7.28 20.11
C PRO A 95 -17.71 -8.66 19.48
N PHE A 96 -16.66 -9.24 18.90
CA PHE A 96 -16.70 -10.61 18.39
C PHE A 96 -15.77 -11.51 19.23
N ASP A 97 -16.29 -12.67 19.65
CA ASP A 97 -15.51 -13.67 20.39
C ASP A 97 -14.59 -14.44 19.44
N MET A 98 -13.39 -13.90 19.23
CA MET A 98 -12.36 -14.48 18.36
C MET A 98 -11.88 -15.85 18.84
N ASP A 99 -11.82 -16.05 20.15
CA ASP A 99 -11.18 -17.21 20.78
C ASP A 99 -12.15 -18.37 20.93
N GLY A 100 -13.40 -18.11 21.33
CA GLY A 100 -14.43 -19.12 21.51
C GLY A 100 -15.22 -19.45 20.24
N SER A 101 -15.29 -18.52 19.27
CA SER A 101 -16.00 -18.79 18.02
C SER A 101 -15.13 -19.58 17.06
N HIS A 102 -15.38 -20.88 16.98
CA HIS A 102 -14.88 -21.74 15.91
C HIS A 102 -15.94 -21.99 14.83
N ASP A 103 -17.15 -21.47 14.97
CA ASP A 103 -18.19 -21.64 13.97
C ASP A 103 -17.90 -20.73 12.76
N ILE A 104 -17.46 -21.31 11.66
CA ILE A 104 -17.06 -20.57 10.46
C ILE A 104 -18.24 -19.80 9.84
N GLY A 105 -19.46 -20.32 9.96
CA GLY A 105 -20.66 -19.63 9.51
C GLY A 105 -20.93 -18.37 10.32
N ARG A 106 -20.73 -18.42 11.65
CA ARG A 106 -20.86 -17.23 12.51
C ARG A 106 -19.75 -16.21 12.27
N ILE A 107 -18.51 -16.67 12.10
CA ILE A 107 -17.37 -15.81 11.76
C ILE A 107 -17.66 -15.09 10.44
N TRP A 108 -18.09 -15.84 9.42
CA TRP A 108 -18.40 -15.29 8.12
C TRP A 108 -19.57 -14.30 8.16
N ALA A 109 -20.68 -14.67 8.78
CA ALA A 109 -21.84 -13.80 8.92
C ALA A 109 -21.46 -12.48 9.60
N TYR A 110 -20.66 -12.53 10.67
CA TYR A 110 -20.16 -11.32 11.31
C TYR A 110 -19.38 -10.44 10.33
N PHE A 111 -18.41 -11.01 9.60
CA PHE A 111 -17.61 -10.23 8.66
C PHE A 111 -18.48 -9.65 7.52
N ARG A 112 -19.28 -10.50 6.86
CA ARG A 112 -20.17 -10.13 5.76
C ARG A 112 -21.13 -9.01 6.13
N ASP A 113 -21.77 -9.12 7.29
CA ASP A 113 -22.85 -8.20 7.68
C ASP A 113 -22.32 -6.82 8.10
N HIS A 114 -21.04 -6.73 8.50
CA HIS A 114 -20.46 -5.49 9.03
C HIS A 114 -19.43 -4.84 8.10
N ALA A 115 -18.58 -5.61 7.42
CA ALA A 115 -17.44 -5.08 6.65
C ALA A 115 -17.85 -4.06 5.56
N PRO A 116 -18.89 -4.32 4.73
CA PRO A 116 -19.32 -3.37 3.70
C PRO A 116 -19.81 -2.03 4.25
N SER A 117 -20.33 -2.01 5.49
CA SER A 117 -20.77 -0.77 6.16
C SER A 117 -19.60 0.11 6.63
N ILE A 118 -18.46 -0.52 6.91
CA ILE A 118 -17.21 0.16 7.28
C ILE A 118 -16.48 0.64 6.03
N ASP A 119 -16.28 -0.23 5.05
CA ASP A 119 -15.74 0.13 3.74
C ASP A 119 -16.38 -0.68 2.63
N ARG A 120 -16.99 0.01 1.67
CA ARG A 120 -17.79 -0.64 0.63
C ARG A 120 -16.97 -1.48 -0.34
N ARG A 121 -15.64 -1.31 -0.40
CA ARG A 121 -14.75 -2.16 -1.21
C ARG A 121 -14.81 -3.62 -0.78
N TYR A 122 -15.21 -3.91 0.46
CA TYR A 122 -15.43 -5.27 0.92
C TYR A 122 -16.60 -5.97 0.21
N GLN A 123 -17.56 -5.25 -0.38
CA GLN A 123 -18.75 -5.86 -0.98
C GLN A 123 -18.39 -6.86 -2.08
N SER A 124 -17.52 -6.48 -3.03
CA SER A 124 -17.14 -7.37 -4.13
C SER A 124 -16.40 -8.62 -3.66
N VAL A 125 -15.65 -8.52 -2.56
CA VAL A 125 -14.92 -9.66 -1.98
C VAL A 125 -15.90 -10.58 -1.24
N VAL A 126 -16.86 -9.99 -0.52
CA VAL A 126 -17.95 -10.70 0.14
C VAL A 126 -18.78 -11.49 -0.87
N ASP A 127 -19.23 -10.84 -1.95
CA ASP A 127 -20.04 -11.49 -2.99
C ASP A 127 -19.30 -12.66 -3.64
N GLY A 128 -17.97 -12.55 -3.78
CA GLY A 128 -17.13 -13.61 -4.35
C GLY A 128 -16.81 -14.79 -3.41
N LEU A 129 -17.11 -14.67 -2.11
CA LEU A 129 -16.79 -15.69 -1.10
C LEU A 129 -18.05 -16.32 -0.47
N ASP A 130 -19.21 -15.66 -0.51
CA ASP A 130 -20.39 -16.03 0.28
C ASP A 130 -20.82 -17.49 0.04
N ASP A 131 -20.96 -17.89 -1.22
CA ASP A 131 -21.34 -19.26 -1.59
C ASP A 131 -20.32 -20.29 -1.09
N SER A 132 -19.02 -20.04 -1.33
CA SER A 132 -17.96 -20.99 -1.01
C SER A 132 -17.76 -21.17 0.50
N ILE A 133 -17.84 -20.08 1.27
CA ILE A 133 -17.78 -20.16 2.72
C ILE A 133 -19.07 -20.78 3.29
N GLY A 134 -20.22 -20.50 2.66
CA GLY A 134 -21.49 -21.16 2.94
C GLY A 134 -21.41 -22.68 2.79
N ASP A 135 -20.84 -23.17 1.69
CA ASP A 135 -20.63 -24.60 1.43
C ASP A 135 -19.74 -25.24 2.51
N ILE A 136 -18.64 -24.58 2.90
CA ILE A 136 -17.78 -25.07 3.99
C ILE A 136 -18.56 -25.10 5.32
N ALA A 137 -19.31 -24.04 5.63
CA ALA A 137 -20.07 -23.93 6.87
C ALA A 137 -21.21 -24.96 6.96
N ALA A 138 -21.83 -25.33 5.83
CA ALA A 138 -22.86 -26.34 5.78
C ALA A 138 -22.33 -27.74 6.11
N VAL A 139 -21.09 -28.04 5.71
CA VAL A 139 -20.47 -29.36 5.92
C VAL A 139 -19.74 -29.44 7.26
N ASP A 140 -18.92 -28.46 7.61
CA ASP A 140 -18.10 -28.50 8.83
C ASP A 140 -18.05 -27.14 9.56
N PRO A 141 -19.18 -26.74 10.20
CA PRO A 141 -19.30 -25.42 10.81
C PRO A 141 -18.25 -25.21 11.90
N ASN A 142 -18.02 -26.22 12.75
CA ASN A 142 -17.19 -26.14 13.97
C ASN A 142 -15.83 -26.86 13.86
N GLY A 143 -15.49 -27.35 12.67
CA GLY A 143 -14.23 -28.00 12.37
C GLY A 143 -14.14 -29.43 12.86
N GLN A 144 -15.22 -30.03 13.35
CA GLN A 144 -15.18 -31.35 13.98
C GLN A 144 -15.39 -32.48 12.96
N VAL A 145 -16.12 -32.21 11.87
CA VAL A 145 -16.63 -33.23 10.93
C VAL A 145 -15.50 -34.02 10.27
N PHE A 146 -14.40 -33.34 9.90
CA PHE A 146 -13.25 -34.00 9.28
C PHE A 146 -12.16 -34.45 10.26
N ARG A 147 -12.34 -34.20 11.58
CA ARG A 147 -11.39 -34.63 12.62
C ARG A 147 -11.83 -35.89 13.34
N TYR A 148 -13.13 -36.02 13.59
CA TYR A 148 -13.69 -37.10 14.39
C TYR A 148 -14.65 -37.93 13.54
N PRO A 149 -14.65 -39.27 13.65
CA PRO A 149 -15.58 -40.12 12.89
C PRO A 149 -17.03 -40.00 13.37
N PHE A 150 -17.24 -39.59 14.62
CA PHE A 150 -18.56 -39.43 15.25
C PHE A 150 -18.67 -38.07 15.94
N GLY A 151 -19.88 -37.53 15.96
CA GLY A 151 -20.23 -36.33 16.70
C GLY A 151 -20.36 -36.58 18.20
N ARG A 152 -20.68 -35.51 18.95
CA ARG A 152 -20.86 -35.58 20.41
C ARG A 152 -22.00 -36.50 20.85
N GLU A 153 -23.01 -36.66 20.01
CA GLU A 153 -24.15 -37.56 20.23
C GLU A 153 -23.92 -38.96 19.64
N ASN A 154 -22.68 -39.28 19.27
CA ASN A 154 -22.25 -40.54 18.68
C ASN A 154 -22.94 -40.88 17.33
N ASN A 155 -23.48 -39.86 16.65
CA ASN A 155 -23.93 -39.95 15.26
C ASN A 155 -22.72 -39.90 14.31
N LYS A 156 -22.76 -40.66 13.21
CA LYS A 156 -21.67 -40.66 12.23
C LYS A 156 -21.71 -39.35 11.44
N HIS A 157 -20.54 -38.79 11.15
CA HIS A 157 -20.44 -37.62 10.28
C HIS A 157 -20.58 -37.98 8.79
N LEU A 158 -20.98 -37.00 7.96
CA LEU A 158 -21.07 -37.10 6.49
C LEU A 158 -22.06 -38.15 5.96
N GLU A 159 -23.12 -38.50 6.71
CA GLU A 159 -24.12 -39.48 6.25
C GLU A 159 -24.83 -39.06 4.95
N GLU A 160 -24.92 -37.76 4.67
CA GLU A 160 -25.52 -37.19 3.46
C GLU A 160 -24.50 -36.90 2.34
N ILE A 161 -23.20 -37.06 2.60
CA ILE A 161 -22.11 -36.80 1.64
C ILE A 161 -21.31 -38.07 1.44
N GLU A 162 -21.69 -38.83 0.43
CA GLU A 162 -21.11 -40.16 0.17
C GLU A 162 -19.74 -40.10 -0.53
N VAL A 163 -19.48 -39.07 -1.33
CA VAL A 163 -18.28 -38.96 -2.17
C VAL A 163 -17.78 -37.52 -2.23
N ILE A 164 -16.47 -37.35 -2.04
CA ILE A 164 -15.78 -36.07 -2.28
C ILE A 164 -14.71 -36.29 -3.35
N ASN A 165 -14.73 -35.45 -4.39
CA ASN A 165 -13.78 -35.54 -5.49
C ASN A 165 -12.57 -34.63 -5.24
N CYS A 166 -11.38 -35.21 -5.03
CA CYS A 166 -10.15 -34.44 -4.77
C CYS A 166 -9.73 -33.50 -5.91
N ARG A 167 -10.07 -33.81 -7.17
CA ARG A 167 -9.75 -32.89 -8.29
C ARG A 167 -10.60 -31.63 -8.21
N LEU A 168 -11.91 -31.80 -8.04
CA LEU A 168 -12.83 -30.67 -7.83
C LEU A 168 -12.45 -29.88 -6.59
N LEU A 169 -12.13 -30.58 -5.50
CA LEU A 169 -11.74 -29.94 -4.24
C LEU A 169 -10.49 -29.07 -4.40
N LYS A 170 -9.48 -29.56 -5.15
CA LYS A 170 -8.27 -28.79 -5.48
C LYS A 170 -8.59 -27.53 -6.29
N GLU A 171 -9.40 -27.66 -7.34
CA GLU A 171 -9.79 -26.53 -8.20
C GLU A 171 -10.52 -25.46 -7.38
N ARG A 172 -11.55 -25.87 -6.62
CA ARG A 172 -12.34 -24.96 -5.79
C ARG A 172 -11.54 -24.34 -4.66
N PHE A 173 -10.68 -25.11 -3.98
CA PHE A 173 -9.89 -24.54 -2.90
C PHE A 173 -8.85 -23.54 -3.38
N ALA A 174 -8.29 -23.73 -4.58
CA ALA A 174 -7.41 -22.73 -5.19
C ALA A 174 -8.14 -21.40 -5.43
N GLU A 175 -9.39 -21.44 -5.91
CA GLU A 175 -10.24 -20.25 -6.07
C GLU A 175 -10.54 -19.57 -4.72
N ILE A 176 -10.95 -20.35 -3.72
CA ILE A 176 -11.23 -19.86 -2.35
C ILE A 176 -9.99 -19.22 -1.74
N ARG A 177 -8.83 -19.88 -1.83
CA ARG A 177 -7.56 -19.35 -1.30
C ARG A 177 -7.22 -18.02 -1.96
N ALA A 178 -7.31 -17.92 -3.29
CA ALA A 178 -7.04 -16.68 -3.99
C ALA A 178 -7.94 -15.53 -3.50
N LYS A 179 -9.22 -15.81 -3.26
CA LYS A 179 -10.19 -14.84 -2.73
C LYS A 179 -9.96 -14.48 -1.26
N LEU A 180 -9.55 -15.42 -0.42
CA LEU A 180 -9.16 -15.14 0.96
C LEU A 180 -7.85 -14.33 1.04
N SER A 181 -6.89 -14.58 0.15
CA SER A 181 -5.69 -13.75 0.01
C SER A 181 -6.04 -12.33 -0.48
N GLU A 182 -6.97 -12.20 -1.43
CA GLU A 182 -7.50 -10.89 -1.88
C GLU A 182 -8.15 -10.13 -0.70
N LEU A 183 -8.95 -10.81 0.12
CA LEU A 183 -9.54 -10.25 1.34
C LEU A 183 -8.48 -9.76 2.33
N GLY A 184 -7.44 -10.58 2.55
CA GLY A 184 -6.32 -10.25 3.44
C GLY A 184 -5.56 -9.00 2.96
N ARG A 185 -5.20 -8.97 1.67
CA ARG A 185 -4.52 -7.82 1.05
C ARG A 185 -5.37 -6.55 1.16
N LEU A 186 -6.65 -6.61 0.78
CA LEU A 186 -7.56 -5.48 0.91
C LEU A 186 -7.63 -5.00 2.36
N SER A 187 -7.77 -5.91 3.33
CA SER A 187 -7.87 -5.54 4.75
C SER A 187 -6.59 -4.88 5.27
N ALA A 188 -5.41 -5.34 4.85
CA ALA A 188 -4.14 -4.72 5.22
C ALA A 188 -3.98 -3.32 4.59
N GLU A 189 -4.34 -3.18 3.30
CA GLU A 189 -4.34 -1.89 2.60
C GLU A 189 -5.27 -0.88 3.27
N LEU A 190 -6.49 -1.31 3.63
CA LEU A 190 -7.45 -0.48 4.35
C LEU A 190 -6.93 -0.12 5.75
N ALA A 191 -6.36 -1.06 6.51
CA ALA A 191 -5.82 -0.77 7.84
C ALA A 191 -4.75 0.33 7.77
N TYR A 192 -3.85 0.25 6.79
CA TYR A 192 -2.87 1.30 6.55
C TYR A 192 -3.52 2.60 6.08
N GLU A 193 -4.43 2.57 5.11
CA GLU A 193 -5.16 3.75 4.60
C GLU A 193 -5.91 4.51 5.71
N TYR A 194 -6.66 3.80 6.55
CA TYR A 194 -7.40 4.38 7.68
C TYR A 194 -6.46 4.87 8.79
N SER A 195 -5.24 4.32 8.91
CA SER A 195 -4.24 4.87 9.85
C SER A 195 -3.80 6.30 9.50
N LEU A 196 -3.99 6.74 8.25
CA LEU A 196 -3.63 8.08 7.79
C LEU A 196 -4.66 9.16 8.17
N GLY A 197 -5.87 8.78 8.59
CA GLY A 197 -6.86 9.73 9.11
C GLY A 197 -7.72 10.46 8.07
N THR A 198 -7.56 10.17 6.77
CA THR A 198 -8.33 10.84 5.70
C THR A 198 -9.66 10.13 5.44
N TYR A 199 -10.57 10.22 6.41
CA TYR A 199 -11.93 9.69 6.36
C TYR A 199 -12.84 10.46 7.33
N THR A 200 -14.16 10.29 7.21
CA THR A 200 -15.13 10.86 8.17
C THR A 200 -15.92 9.74 8.85
N ALA A 201 -16.93 10.09 9.64
CA ALA A 201 -17.76 9.09 10.30
C ALA A 201 -18.49 8.18 9.28
N HIS A 202 -18.87 8.74 8.13
CA HIS A 202 -19.67 8.06 7.11
C HIS A 202 -18.96 7.85 5.77
N LEU A 203 -17.81 8.50 5.53
CA LEU A 203 -17.12 8.48 4.24
C LEU A 203 -15.74 7.86 4.38
N SER A 204 -15.43 6.88 3.52
CA SER A 204 -14.06 6.35 3.40
C SER A 204 -13.16 7.35 2.69
N ARG A 205 -11.84 7.09 2.65
CA ARG A 205 -10.91 7.90 1.83
C ARG A 205 -11.34 7.95 0.37
N LEU A 206 -11.74 6.80 -0.19
CA LEU A 206 -12.22 6.71 -1.57
C LEU A 206 -13.46 7.58 -1.80
N ASP A 207 -14.37 7.63 -0.83
CA ASP A 207 -15.55 8.48 -0.91
C ASP A 207 -15.18 9.98 -0.88
N VAL A 208 -14.23 10.37 -0.01
CA VAL A 208 -13.71 11.73 0.02
C VAL A 208 -13.00 12.10 -1.30
N PHE A 209 -12.28 11.15 -1.91
CA PHE A 209 -11.70 11.33 -3.25
C PHE A 209 -12.76 11.55 -4.33
N CYS A 210 -13.84 10.76 -4.30
CA CYS A 210 -14.96 10.94 -5.22
C CYS A 210 -15.62 12.31 -5.03
N ILE A 211 -15.80 12.74 -3.78
CA ILE A 211 -16.28 14.10 -3.46
C ILE A 211 -15.34 15.16 -4.05
N ALA A 212 -14.03 15.02 -3.88
CA ALA A 212 -13.04 15.94 -4.45
C ALA A 212 -13.18 16.06 -5.97
N GLY A 213 -13.27 14.92 -6.69
CA GLY A 213 -13.44 14.90 -8.14
C GLY A 213 -14.79 15.44 -8.63
N MET A 214 -15.82 15.47 -7.77
CA MET A 214 -17.14 16.01 -8.11
C MET A 214 -17.28 17.52 -7.84
N LEU A 215 -16.35 18.12 -7.10
CA LEU A 215 -16.37 19.55 -6.78
C LEU A 215 -15.81 20.38 -7.94
N PRO A 216 -16.34 21.59 -8.18
CA PRO A 216 -15.73 22.50 -9.14
C PRO A 216 -14.39 23.04 -8.60
N PRO A 217 -13.54 23.60 -9.48
CA PRO A 217 -12.33 24.32 -9.10
C PRO A 217 -12.60 25.31 -7.97
N ARG A 218 -11.63 25.47 -7.08
CA ARG A 218 -11.75 26.29 -5.88
C ARG A 218 -12.15 27.74 -6.16
N ALA A 219 -11.75 28.27 -7.31
CA ALA A 219 -12.09 29.61 -7.80
C ALA A 219 -13.59 29.78 -8.09
N GLU A 220 -14.33 28.71 -8.38
CA GLU A 220 -15.77 28.73 -8.66
C GLU A 220 -16.64 28.57 -7.39
N TRP A 221 -16.03 28.48 -6.21
CA TRP A 221 -16.80 28.30 -4.97
C TRP A 221 -17.51 29.60 -4.58
N GLY A 222 -18.80 29.49 -4.25
CA GLY A 222 -19.69 30.64 -4.06
C GLY A 222 -20.50 30.99 -5.31
N THR A 223 -20.32 30.23 -6.40
CA THR A 223 -21.19 30.28 -7.59
C THR A 223 -22.24 29.17 -7.56
N ALA A 224 -23.23 29.24 -8.46
CA ALA A 224 -24.25 28.21 -8.63
C ALA A 224 -23.67 26.81 -8.90
N ALA A 225 -22.52 26.71 -9.60
CA ALA A 225 -21.87 25.44 -9.88
C ALA A 225 -21.46 24.68 -8.61
N PHE A 226 -21.03 25.41 -7.57
CA PHE A 226 -20.69 24.81 -6.28
C PHE A 226 -21.95 24.34 -5.54
N ASP A 227 -23.03 25.13 -5.55
CA ASP A 227 -24.28 24.77 -4.88
C ASP A 227 -24.93 23.53 -5.54
N GLU A 228 -24.91 23.46 -6.87
CA GLU A 228 -25.34 22.29 -7.63
C GLU A 228 -24.51 21.05 -7.31
N ALA A 229 -23.17 21.18 -7.32
CA ALA A 229 -22.26 20.09 -6.97
C ALA A 229 -22.50 19.60 -5.53
N LYS A 230 -22.65 20.52 -4.57
CA LYS A 230 -22.95 20.21 -3.18
C LYS A 230 -24.28 19.46 -3.04
N ALA A 231 -25.34 19.91 -3.72
CA ALA A 231 -26.63 19.24 -3.70
C ALA A 231 -26.52 17.81 -4.26
N ARG A 232 -25.86 17.65 -5.41
CA ARG A 232 -25.61 16.34 -6.04
C ARG A 232 -24.83 15.40 -5.14
N ILE A 233 -23.71 15.86 -4.57
CA ILE A 233 -22.84 15.07 -3.68
C ILE A 233 -23.62 14.61 -2.44
N ARG A 234 -24.37 15.51 -1.80
CA ARG A 234 -25.15 15.17 -0.61
C ARG A 234 -26.21 14.10 -0.89
N ASN A 235 -26.87 14.19 -2.04
CA ASN A 235 -27.85 13.20 -2.46
C ASN A 235 -27.19 11.86 -2.78
N LEU A 236 -26.09 11.87 -3.54
CA LEU A 236 -25.39 10.65 -3.97
C LEU A 236 -24.83 9.85 -2.78
N PHE A 237 -24.20 10.52 -1.83
CA PHE A 237 -23.60 9.88 -0.65
C PHE A 237 -24.56 9.80 0.55
N ALA A 238 -25.80 10.28 0.41
CA ALA A 238 -26.79 10.36 1.49
C ALA A 238 -26.26 11.04 2.77
N ILE A 239 -25.53 12.15 2.63
CA ILE A 239 -24.87 12.85 3.73
C ILE A 239 -25.48 14.22 4.09
N SER A 240 -25.36 14.58 5.37
CA SER A 240 -25.75 15.91 5.87
C SER A 240 -24.84 17.01 5.34
N SER A 241 -25.30 18.27 5.43
CA SER A 241 -24.44 19.44 5.12
C SER A 241 -23.18 19.50 5.98
N ASN A 242 -23.28 19.10 7.26
CA ASN A 242 -22.14 19.11 8.18
C ASN A 242 -21.10 18.07 7.78
N GLU A 243 -21.54 16.87 7.42
CA GLU A 243 -20.64 15.80 6.97
C GLU A 243 -19.97 16.16 5.63
N PHE A 244 -20.72 16.76 4.70
CA PHE A 244 -20.15 17.34 3.49
C PHE A 244 -19.05 18.38 3.80
N SER A 245 -19.31 19.32 4.73
CA SER A 245 -18.31 20.32 5.11
C SER A 245 -17.05 19.70 5.72
N ARG A 246 -17.18 18.61 6.49
CA ARG A 246 -16.03 17.85 7.03
C ARG A 246 -15.23 17.21 5.90
N ALA A 247 -15.90 16.58 4.92
CA ALA A 247 -15.25 16.02 3.74
C ALA A 247 -14.49 17.11 2.95
N VAL A 248 -15.13 18.26 2.70
CA VAL A 248 -14.47 19.40 2.03
C VAL A 248 -13.25 19.90 2.80
N CYS A 249 -13.28 19.88 4.14
CA CYS A 249 -12.13 20.23 4.96
C CYS A 249 -10.96 19.26 4.75
N LEU A 250 -11.24 17.95 4.68
CA LEU A 250 -10.22 16.94 4.35
C LEU A 250 -9.66 17.15 2.94
N VAL A 251 -10.52 17.38 1.95
CA VAL A 251 -10.10 17.65 0.56
C VAL A 251 -9.12 18.82 0.48
N LYS A 252 -9.43 19.94 1.16
CA LYS A 252 -8.56 21.12 1.18
C LYS A 252 -7.23 20.89 1.91
N GLY A 253 -7.22 20.00 2.91
CA GLY A 253 -6.05 19.75 3.76
C GLY A 253 -5.16 18.61 3.28
N ASN A 254 -5.59 17.86 2.26
CA ASN A 254 -4.84 16.74 1.71
C ASN A 254 -4.20 17.16 0.37
N ARG A 255 -2.87 17.03 0.26
CA ARG A 255 -2.09 17.51 -0.91
C ARG A 255 -2.61 16.93 -2.23
N GLU A 256 -2.97 15.65 -2.25
CA GLU A 256 -3.46 14.97 -3.45
C GLU A 256 -4.88 15.40 -3.81
N MET A 257 -5.79 15.49 -2.83
CA MET A 257 -7.18 15.85 -3.10
C MET A 257 -7.33 17.33 -3.45
N ALA A 258 -6.45 18.19 -2.93
CA ALA A 258 -6.45 19.61 -3.21
C ALA A 258 -6.13 19.92 -4.69
N THR A 259 -5.37 19.05 -5.38
CA THR A 259 -5.11 19.18 -6.82
C THR A 259 -6.39 19.02 -7.65
N LEU A 260 -7.29 18.12 -7.23
CA LEU A 260 -8.55 17.83 -7.93
C LEU A 260 -9.51 19.04 -7.93
N ILE A 261 -9.38 19.95 -6.95
CA ILE A 261 -10.12 21.21 -6.91
C ILE A 261 -9.29 22.39 -7.43
N ALA A 262 -8.21 22.14 -8.18
CA ALA A 262 -7.29 23.14 -8.72
C ALA A 262 -6.77 24.12 -7.65
N SER A 263 -6.41 23.60 -6.48
CA SER A 263 -5.89 24.37 -5.35
C SER A 263 -4.76 23.61 -4.65
N PRO A 264 -3.68 23.23 -5.36
CA PRO A 264 -2.56 22.49 -4.77
C PRO A 264 -2.03 23.19 -3.53
N ILE A 265 -1.72 22.41 -2.49
CA ILE A 265 -1.21 22.94 -1.23
C ILE A 265 0.24 23.37 -1.45
N PRO A 266 0.61 24.62 -1.12
CA PRO A 266 2.00 25.06 -1.23
C PRO A 266 2.96 24.18 -0.44
N LEU A 267 4.21 24.15 -0.88
CA LEU A 267 5.31 23.60 -0.09
C LEU A 267 5.61 24.54 1.09
N ASP A 268 6.09 23.98 2.20
CA ASP A 268 6.19 24.72 3.46
C ASP A 268 7.48 25.56 3.54
N HIS A 269 8.53 25.12 2.86
CA HIS A 269 9.89 25.65 2.99
C HIS A 269 10.63 25.89 1.67
N CYS A 270 10.05 25.47 0.54
CA CYS A 270 10.62 25.62 -0.79
C CYS A 270 9.74 26.42 -1.76
N ASP A 271 10.30 27.50 -2.30
CA ASP A 271 9.81 28.22 -3.47
C ASP A 271 10.62 27.90 -4.74
N SER A 272 10.22 28.48 -5.88
CA SER A 272 10.87 28.26 -7.17
C SER A 272 12.34 28.65 -7.18
N GLU A 273 12.73 29.73 -6.49
CA GLU A 273 14.12 30.19 -6.45
C GLU A 273 14.99 29.21 -5.66
N GLN A 274 14.46 28.64 -4.58
CA GLN A 274 15.16 27.61 -3.80
C GLN A 274 15.34 26.31 -4.61
N PHE A 275 14.35 25.91 -5.42
CA PHE A 275 14.53 24.77 -6.35
C PHE A 275 15.60 25.07 -7.41
N PHE A 276 15.61 26.28 -7.99
CA PHE A 276 16.66 26.64 -8.95
C PHE A 276 18.03 26.65 -8.30
N ALA A 277 18.18 27.22 -7.11
CA ALA A 277 19.43 27.21 -6.38
C ALA A 277 19.91 25.78 -6.06
N PHE A 278 19.00 24.90 -5.66
CA PHE A 278 19.30 23.49 -5.41
C PHE A 278 19.77 22.79 -6.69
N PHE A 279 19.00 22.86 -7.78
CA PHE A 279 19.32 22.14 -9.00
C PHE A 279 20.51 22.73 -9.75
N ASP A 280 20.76 24.04 -9.67
CA ASP A 280 21.97 24.65 -10.19
C ASP A 280 23.22 24.09 -9.48
N ALA A 281 23.16 23.94 -8.15
CA ALA A 281 24.23 23.31 -7.38
C ALA A 281 24.35 21.80 -7.67
N TRP A 282 23.22 21.11 -7.81
CA TRP A 282 23.16 19.69 -8.13
C TRP A 282 23.77 19.38 -9.51
N PHE A 283 23.47 20.17 -10.54
CA PHE A 283 24.10 20.06 -11.86
C PHE A 283 25.57 20.53 -11.90
N GLY A 284 26.00 21.28 -10.89
CA GLY A 284 27.43 21.59 -10.69
C GLY A 284 28.19 20.45 -10.01
N LEU A 285 27.48 19.61 -9.23
CA LEU A 285 28.04 18.45 -8.54
C LEU A 285 28.05 17.19 -9.41
N ASN A 286 26.98 16.98 -10.19
CA ASN A 286 26.79 15.78 -10.99
C ASN A 286 27.11 16.10 -12.46
N ASP A 287 27.92 15.24 -13.09
CA ASP A 287 28.28 15.43 -14.50
C ASP A 287 27.02 15.47 -15.37
N ARG A 288 26.93 16.50 -16.22
CA ARG A 288 25.73 16.70 -17.04
C ARG A 288 25.54 15.57 -18.04
N GLU A 289 26.60 15.10 -18.68
CA GLU A 289 26.45 14.02 -19.66
C GLU A 289 25.99 12.72 -18.98
N GLU A 290 26.51 12.41 -17.80
CA GLU A 290 26.07 11.26 -17.00
C GLU A 290 24.61 11.40 -16.55
N VAL A 291 24.22 12.57 -16.06
CA VAL A 291 22.83 12.86 -15.65
C VAL A 291 21.89 12.75 -16.85
N PHE A 292 22.19 13.40 -17.98
CA PHE A 292 21.37 13.31 -19.19
C PHE A 292 21.34 11.88 -19.71
N GLY A 293 22.47 11.17 -19.70
CA GLY A 293 22.55 9.75 -20.02
C GLY A 293 21.60 8.94 -19.15
N TRP A 294 21.64 9.11 -17.83
CA TRP A 294 20.76 8.40 -16.89
C TRP A 294 19.28 8.73 -17.11
N LEU A 295 18.95 10.03 -17.21
CA LEU A 295 17.58 10.51 -17.41
C LEU A 295 16.97 10.04 -18.74
N THR A 296 17.81 9.75 -19.74
CA THR A 296 17.37 9.36 -21.10
C THR A 296 17.57 7.89 -21.44
N LYS A 297 18.32 7.12 -20.63
CA LYS A 297 18.63 5.70 -20.87
C LYS A 297 17.40 4.81 -20.77
N ASP A 298 17.05 4.06 -21.81
CA ASP A 298 15.92 3.11 -21.76
C ASP A 298 16.12 2.11 -20.58
N PRO A 299 15.14 1.90 -19.68
CA PRO A 299 15.24 0.92 -18.60
C PRO A 299 15.58 -0.51 -19.07
N ASN A 300 15.32 -0.83 -20.35
CA ASN A 300 15.66 -2.12 -20.97
C ASN A 300 17.06 -2.12 -21.63
N ASP A 301 17.77 -1.00 -21.63
CA ASP A 301 19.12 -0.89 -22.18
C ASP A 301 20.17 -1.36 -21.15
N MET A 302 20.53 -2.65 -21.27
CA MET A 302 21.54 -3.35 -20.45
C MET A 302 22.99 -3.01 -20.84
N SER A 303 23.24 -1.99 -21.65
CA SER A 303 24.61 -1.59 -22.01
C SER A 303 25.41 -1.15 -20.78
N ARG A 304 26.58 -1.79 -20.60
CA ARG A 304 27.56 -1.51 -19.54
C ARG A 304 28.22 -0.16 -19.78
N SER A 305 28.30 0.68 -18.75
CA SER A 305 29.12 1.89 -18.77
C SER A 305 30.62 1.54 -18.90
N PRO A 306 31.45 2.37 -19.56
CA PRO A 306 32.86 2.08 -19.76
C PRO A 306 33.65 2.04 -18.43
N GLU A 307 34.64 1.15 -18.34
CA GLU A 307 35.57 1.05 -17.21
C GLU A 307 36.60 2.19 -17.30
N THR A 308 36.70 3.03 -16.27
CA THR A 308 37.64 4.17 -16.19
C THR A 308 39.05 3.71 -15.74
N GLU A 309 40.10 4.19 -16.43
CA GLU A 309 41.51 3.84 -16.17
C GLU A 309 42.08 4.49 -14.89
N THR A 310 43.08 3.84 -14.28
CA THR A 310 43.55 4.10 -12.91
C THR A 310 44.33 5.42 -12.72
N GLN A 311 44.77 6.09 -13.79
CA GLN A 311 45.48 7.37 -13.71
C GLN A 311 44.55 8.60 -13.63
N ASP A 312 43.27 8.45 -14.03
CA ASP A 312 42.23 9.48 -13.90
C ASP A 312 41.66 9.59 -12.47
N LEU A 313 41.93 8.61 -11.60
CA LEU A 313 41.32 8.54 -10.27
C LEU A 313 41.71 9.71 -9.34
N LEU A 314 42.97 10.16 -9.31
CA LEU A 314 43.39 11.24 -8.41
C LEU A 314 42.90 12.61 -8.87
N ALA A 315 42.91 12.87 -10.18
CA ALA A 315 42.35 14.10 -10.75
C ALA A 315 40.81 14.12 -10.64
N SER A 316 40.15 12.96 -10.78
CA SER A 316 38.74 12.78 -10.45
C SER A 316 38.49 13.10 -8.98
N ILE A 317 39.24 12.53 -8.04
CA ILE A 317 39.06 12.78 -6.60
C ILE A 317 39.22 14.28 -6.24
N GLU A 318 40.20 14.99 -6.80
CA GLU A 318 40.37 16.43 -6.57
C GLU A 318 39.25 17.26 -7.22
N GLY A 319 38.82 16.88 -8.43
CA GLY A 319 37.68 17.48 -9.12
C GLY A 319 36.37 17.30 -8.34
N ASP A 320 36.11 16.09 -7.86
CA ASP A 320 34.94 15.69 -7.08
C ASP A 320 34.91 16.45 -5.74
N ALA A 321 36.05 16.56 -5.05
CA ALA A 321 36.16 17.32 -3.82
C ALA A 321 35.87 18.82 -4.01
N LYS A 322 36.35 19.39 -5.12
CA LYS A 322 36.09 20.79 -5.47
C LYS A 322 34.61 21.02 -5.81
N ALA A 323 34.03 20.16 -6.65
CA ALA A 323 32.62 20.23 -7.02
C ALA A 323 31.71 20.10 -5.79
N ARG A 324 32.03 19.18 -4.88
CA ARG A 324 31.35 19.02 -3.58
C ARG A 324 31.44 20.27 -2.72
N ALA A 325 32.61 20.92 -2.64
CA ALA A 325 32.78 22.16 -1.88
C ALA A 325 32.00 23.34 -2.49
N GLU A 326 31.99 23.49 -3.81
CA GLU A 326 31.26 24.54 -4.52
C GLU A 326 29.73 24.34 -4.40
N ALA A 327 29.26 23.10 -4.58
CA ALA A 327 27.86 22.74 -4.38
C ALA A 327 27.41 23.00 -2.94
N TRP A 328 28.22 22.61 -1.95
CA TRP A 328 27.95 22.89 -0.54
C TRP A 328 27.88 24.39 -0.26
N ALA A 329 28.83 25.18 -0.76
CA ALA A 329 28.84 26.63 -0.57
C ALA A 329 27.61 27.30 -1.17
N SER A 330 27.13 26.81 -2.32
CA SER A 330 25.89 27.29 -2.93
C SER A 330 24.65 26.91 -2.12
N VAL A 331 24.52 25.62 -1.75
CA VAL A 331 23.34 25.12 -1.04
C VAL A 331 23.23 25.68 0.37
N SER A 332 24.30 25.67 1.15
CA SER A 332 24.31 26.18 2.53
C SER A 332 24.00 27.68 2.62
N LYS A 333 24.30 28.44 1.57
CA LYS A 333 24.00 29.87 1.48
C LYS A 333 22.55 30.16 1.11
N ASN A 334 21.97 29.36 0.21
CA ASN A 334 20.69 29.68 -0.42
C ASN A 334 19.51 28.88 0.12
N LEU A 335 19.75 27.75 0.80
CA LEU A 335 18.71 26.88 1.33
C LEU A 335 18.83 26.74 2.84
N SER A 336 17.68 26.81 3.53
CA SER A 336 17.58 26.37 4.91
C SER A 336 17.64 24.84 5.01
N LEU A 337 17.89 24.36 6.23
CA LEU A 337 17.83 22.93 6.54
C LEU A 337 16.43 22.36 6.24
N GLU A 338 15.38 23.11 6.56
CA GLU A 338 13.99 22.72 6.30
C GLU A 338 13.70 22.63 4.80
N ALA A 339 14.24 23.55 3.99
CA ALA A 339 14.12 23.51 2.53
C ALA A 339 14.81 22.28 1.95
N ILE A 340 16.03 21.97 2.39
CA ILE A 340 16.75 20.77 1.95
C ILE A 340 15.97 19.50 2.34
N GLY A 341 15.45 19.46 3.58
CA GLY A 341 14.63 18.34 4.03
C GLY A 341 13.34 18.16 3.24
N GLU A 342 12.72 19.25 2.78
CA GLU A 342 11.53 19.19 1.93
C GLU A 342 11.83 18.66 0.52
N ILE A 343 12.93 19.09 -0.09
CA ILE A 343 13.38 18.56 -1.40
C ILE A 343 13.77 17.07 -1.29
N GLU A 344 14.51 16.69 -0.24
CA GLU A 344 14.87 15.29 0.01
C GLU A 344 13.62 14.43 0.29
N ALA A 345 12.59 14.99 0.93
CA ALA A 345 11.32 14.30 1.15
C ALA A 345 10.54 14.07 -0.15
N LEU A 346 10.53 15.03 -1.08
CA LEU A 346 9.93 14.83 -2.42
C LEU A 346 10.62 13.68 -3.15
N TYR A 347 11.95 13.66 -3.14
CA TYR A 347 12.72 12.55 -3.71
C TYR A 347 12.44 11.21 -3.01
N THR A 348 12.38 11.22 -1.68
CA THR A 348 12.13 9.99 -0.89
C THR A 348 10.72 9.45 -1.13
N PHE A 349 9.72 10.32 -1.24
CA PHE A 349 8.34 9.97 -1.60
C PHE A 349 8.28 9.25 -2.95
N TYR A 350 9.00 9.74 -3.95
CA TYR A 350 9.16 9.06 -5.24
C TYR A 350 9.86 7.71 -5.10
N LYS A 351 11.05 7.70 -4.49
CA LYS A 351 11.93 6.53 -4.39
C LYS A 351 11.27 5.34 -3.68
N THR A 352 10.46 5.62 -2.66
CA THR A 352 9.78 4.59 -1.86
C THR A 352 8.47 4.13 -2.47
N SER A 353 8.06 4.71 -3.60
CA SER A 353 6.76 4.46 -4.24
C SER A 353 5.58 4.66 -3.28
N ASN A 354 5.68 5.68 -2.40
CA ASN A 354 4.65 5.97 -1.42
C ASN A 354 3.30 6.26 -2.10
N MET A 355 2.25 5.59 -1.61
CA MET A 355 0.92 5.64 -2.23
C MET A 355 0.06 6.81 -1.78
N TYR A 356 0.44 7.51 -0.70
CA TYR A 356 -0.40 8.51 -0.03
C TYR A 356 0.40 9.76 0.32
N GLY A 357 -0.11 10.94 -0.02
CA GLY A 357 0.55 12.23 0.18
C GLY A 357 0.87 12.56 1.63
N GLU A 358 0.14 12.00 2.60
CA GLU A 358 0.46 12.13 4.03
C GLU A 358 1.83 11.54 4.38
N GLU A 359 2.32 10.57 3.60
CA GLU A 359 3.67 10.03 3.80
C GLU A 359 4.74 11.04 3.40
N PHE A 360 4.50 11.90 2.41
CA PHE A 360 5.44 12.99 2.13
C PHE A 360 5.60 13.92 3.34
N ASP A 361 4.50 14.30 4.00
CA ASP A 361 4.56 15.14 5.19
C ASP A 361 5.29 14.43 6.36
N ARG A 362 5.10 13.11 6.53
CA ARG A 362 5.84 12.30 7.51
C ARG A 362 7.33 12.23 7.20
N GLU A 363 7.69 11.95 5.96
CA GLU A 363 9.08 11.89 5.49
C GLU A 363 9.78 13.23 5.67
N ARG A 364 9.12 14.34 5.31
CA ARG A 364 9.65 15.69 5.53
C ARG A 364 10.00 15.92 6.99
N VAL A 365 9.10 15.62 7.93
CA VAL A 365 9.38 15.75 9.36
C VAL A 365 10.54 14.84 9.80
N ALA A 366 10.56 13.60 9.33
CA ALA A 366 11.59 12.62 9.69
C ALA A 366 12.99 13.04 9.18
N ILE A 367 13.06 13.48 7.93
CA ILE A 367 14.29 13.92 7.25
C ILE A 367 14.80 15.22 7.88
N THR A 368 13.95 16.24 8.07
CA THR A 368 14.33 17.47 8.77
C THR A 368 14.85 17.17 10.18
N GLY A 369 14.22 16.25 10.91
CA GLY A 369 14.69 15.79 12.22
C GLY A 369 16.02 15.03 12.15
N HIS A 370 16.25 14.25 11.10
CA HIS A 370 17.55 13.60 10.85
C HIS A 370 18.65 14.63 10.56
N LEU A 371 18.42 15.57 9.65
CA LEU A 371 19.37 16.63 9.30
C LEU A 371 19.69 17.51 10.52
N THR A 372 18.69 17.85 11.34
CA THR A 372 18.87 18.60 12.58
C THR A 372 19.83 17.88 13.54
N ARG A 373 19.65 16.56 13.72
CA ARG A 373 20.55 15.75 14.55
C ARG A 373 21.97 15.71 13.99
N LYS A 374 22.12 15.64 12.67
CA LYS A 374 23.44 15.69 12.01
C LYS A 374 24.14 17.03 12.24
N LEU A 375 23.40 18.13 12.13
CA LEU A 375 23.93 19.47 12.41
C LEU A 375 24.36 19.64 13.87
N GLN A 376 23.61 19.06 14.82
CA GLN A 376 24.00 19.05 16.24
C GLN A 376 25.31 18.31 16.51
N VAL A 377 25.62 17.26 15.73
CA VAL A 377 26.93 16.58 15.80
C VAL A 377 28.03 17.46 15.21
N GLY A 378 27.74 18.17 14.12
CA GLY A 378 28.59 19.22 13.57
C GLY A 378 28.29 19.51 12.10
N GLU A 379 28.71 20.68 11.63
CA GLU A 379 28.46 21.16 10.26
C GLU A 379 28.97 20.20 9.18
N ALA A 380 30.13 19.56 9.41
CA ALA A 380 30.66 18.55 8.50
C ALA A 380 29.72 17.33 8.35
N ASN A 381 29.13 16.84 9.44
CA ASN A 381 28.20 15.69 9.39
C ASN A 381 26.89 16.04 8.69
N TYR A 382 26.42 17.27 8.87
CA TYR A 382 25.26 17.79 8.16
C TYR A 382 25.56 17.93 6.66
N GLY A 383 26.65 18.61 6.30
CA GLY A 383 27.11 18.75 4.93
C GLY A 383 27.28 17.41 4.23
N ASP A 384 27.89 16.43 4.90
CA ASP A 384 28.04 15.08 4.37
C ASP A 384 26.70 14.39 4.09
N SER A 385 25.72 14.58 4.98
CA SER A 385 24.38 14.01 4.78
C SER A 385 23.67 14.64 3.59
N VAL A 386 23.76 15.96 3.43
CA VAL A 386 23.17 16.69 2.30
C VAL A 386 23.84 16.28 0.98
N MET A 387 25.16 16.19 0.96
CA MET A 387 25.90 15.82 -0.25
C MET A 387 25.61 14.37 -0.67
N ASN A 388 25.54 13.42 0.28
CA ASN A 388 25.16 12.04 -0.04
C ASN A 388 23.75 11.94 -0.66
N PHE A 389 22.86 12.89 -0.36
CA PHE A 389 21.58 13.02 -1.04
C PHE A 389 21.75 13.62 -2.45
N MET A 390 22.50 14.72 -2.57
CA MET A 390 22.72 15.41 -3.85
C MET A 390 23.52 14.60 -4.87
N GLU A 391 24.37 13.66 -4.47
CA GLU A 391 25.15 12.81 -5.39
C GLU A 391 24.30 11.74 -6.10
N LYS A 392 23.02 11.64 -5.76
CA LYS A 392 22.10 10.69 -6.40
C LYS A 392 21.61 11.26 -7.73
N LEU A 393 21.98 10.62 -8.84
CA LEU A 393 21.48 10.94 -10.18
C LEU A 393 19.94 11.03 -10.31
N PRO A 394 19.14 10.17 -9.63
CA PRO A 394 17.68 10.18 -9.77
C PRO A 394 16.94 11.34 -9.08
N VAL A 395 17.65 12.25 -8.40
CA VAL A 395 17.01 13.28 -7.55
C VAL A 395 16.09 14.17 -8.38
N MET A 396 16.55 14.63 -9.55
CA MET A 396 15.75 15.53 -10.37
C MET A 396 14.46 14.87 -10.87
N GLN A 397 14.53 13.64 -11.37
CA GLN A 397 13.34 12.90 -11.79
C GLN A 397 12.38 12.73 -10.61
N GLY A 398 12.87 12.25 -9.46
CA GLY A 398 12.00 11.98 -8.33
C GLY A 398 11.32 13.23 -7.75
N VAL A 399 12.02 14.36 -7.73
CA VAL A 399 11.44 15.64 -7.31
C VAL A 399 10.41 16.14 -8.33
N LEU A 400 10.71 16.10 -9.63
CA LEU A 400 9.75 16.50 -10.67
C LEU A 400 8.47 15.65 -10.63
N ASP A 401 8.62 14.34 -10.49
CA ASP A 401 7.50 13.39 -10.41
C ASP A 401 6.62 13.66 -9.18
N ALA A 402 7.23 13.82 -8.00
CA ALA A 402 6.50 14.15 -6.78
C ALA A 402 5.80 15.53 -6.86
N LEU A 403 6.45 16.54 -7.44
CA LEU A 403 5.85 17.86 -7.65
C LEU A 403 4.64 17.79 -8.59
N ASN A 404 4.76 17.03 -9.69
CA ASN A 404 3.66 16.81 -10.63
C ASN A 404 2.48 16.11 -9.95
N PHE A 405 2.77 15.06 -9.19
CA PHE A 405 1.77 14.33 -8.41
C PHE A 405 1.02 15.22 -7.39
N PHE A 406 1.70 16.20 -6.78
CA PHE A 406 1.09 17.19 -5.88
C PHE A 406 0.52 18.42 -6.60
N GLY A 407 0.47 18.41 -7.93
CA GLY A 407 -0.19 19.44 -8.75
C GLY A 407 0.59 20.73 -8.91
N HIS A 408 1.91 20.72 -8.68
CA HIS A 408 2.79 21.88 -8.87
C HIS A 408 3.25 22.02 -10.33
N ASN A 409 2.33 21.87 -11.29
CA ASN A 409 2.61 21.71 -12.71
C ASN A 409 3.36 22.92 -13.32
N GLU A 410 3.09 24.14 -12.82
CA GLU A 410 3.80 25.35 -13.26
C GLU A 410 5.27 25.31 -12.86
N LEU A 411 5.58 24.90 -11.62
CA LEU A 411 6.96 24.76 -11.16
C LEU A 411 7.68 23.65 -11.93
N VAL A 412 7.02 22.51 -12.15
CA VAL A 412 7.54 21.42 -12.99
C VAL A 412 7.90 21.93 -14.38
N ARG A 413 7.00 22.69 -15.03
CA ARG A 413 7.26 23.30 -16.34
C ARG A 413 8.47 24.24 -16.30
N LEU A 414 8.57 25.11 -15.31
CA LEU A 414 9.69 26.03 -15.17
C LEU A 414 11.03 25.31 -14.99
N LEU A 415 11.05 24.21 -14.22
CA LEU A 415 12.24 23.39 -14.03
C LEU A 415 12.62 22.65 -15.32
N LEU A 416 11.66 22.02 -16.00
CA LEU A 416 11.89 21.35 -17.27
C LEU A 416 12.45 22.31 -18.32
N ASP A 417 11.89 23.52 -18.41
CA ASP A 417 12.34 24.55 -19.36
C ASP A 417 13.75 25.06 -19.01
N ARG A 418 14.02 25.38 -17.73
CA ARG A 418 15.33 25.90 -17.27
C ARG A 418 16.47 24.93 -17.57
N TYR A 419 16.23 23.63 -17.37
CA TYR A 419 17.24 22.59 -17.52
C TYR A 419 17.15 21.84 -18.85
N GLN A 420 16.35 22.32 -19.81
CA GLN A 420 16.23 21.78 -21.17
C GLN A 420 15.76 20.31 -21.22
N LEU A 421 14.86 19.94 -20.30
CA LEU A 421 14.31 18.59 -20.16
C LEU A 421 12.88 18.46 -20.70
N SER A 422 12.30 19.51 -21.27
CA SER A 422 10.90 19.53 -21.74
C SER A 422 10.59 18.41 -22.75
N ASN A 423 11.55 18.02 -23.60
CA ASN A 423 11.41 16.89 -24.54
C ASN A 423 11.36 15.50 -23.86
N HIS A 424 11.75 15.41 -22.59
CA HIS A 424 11.77 14.18 -21.80
C HIS A 424 10.67 14.14 -20.74
N ALA A 425 9.80 15.15 -20.68
CA ALA A 425 8.77 15.30 -19.66
C ALA A 425 7.87 14.07 -19.53
N ALA A 426 7.42 13.50 -20.65
CA ALA A 426 6.53 12.33 -20.65
C ALA A 426 7.11 11.13 -19.88
N ARG A 427 8.43 10.93 -19.97
CA ARG A 427 9.14 9.87 -19.25
C ARG A 427 9.44 10.26 -17.81
N LEU A 428 9.92 11.48 -17.59
CA LEU A 428 10.28 11.95 -16.25
C LEU A 428 9.10 12.00 -15.28
N LEU A 429 7.89 12.11 -15.83
CA LEU A 429 6.63 12.20 -15.10
C LEU A 429 5.74 10.96 -15.27
N GLU A 430 6.26 9.86 -15.83
CA GLU A 430 5.47 8.66 -16.15
C GLU A 430 4.78 8.09 -14.92
N ASP A 431 5.50 7.95 -13.81
CA ASP A 431 4.99 7.37 -12.57
C ASP A 431 3.86 8.21 -11.97
N SER A 432 4.06 9.52 -11.85
CA SER A 432 3.06 10.45 -11.34
C SER A 432 1.83 10.53 -12.25
N ASN A 433 2.02 10.59 -13.57
CA ASN A 433 0.92 10.58 -14.54
C ASN A 433 0.10 9.29 -14.43
N TRP A 434 0.76 8.13 -14.41
CA TRP A 434 0.09 6.84 -14.25
C TRP A 434 -0.70 6.78 -12.93
N ARG A 435 -0.14 7.29 -11.82
CA ARG A 435 -0.84 7.33 -10.52
C ARG A 435 -2.07 8.23 -10.56
N VAL A 436 -1.97 9.40 -11.19
CA VAL A 436 -3.08 10.34 -11.36
C VAL A 436 -4.17 9.69 -12.21
N GLU A 437 -3.83 9.14 -13.37
CA GLU A 437 -4.77 8.45 -14.26
C GLU A 437 -5.47 7.26 -13.59
N ASN A 438 -4.73 6.41 -12.87
CA ASN A 438 -5.31 5.28 -12.14
C ASN A 438 -6.29 5.72 -11.07
N ARG A 439 -5.99 6.80 -10.34
CA ARG A 439 -6.92 7.34 -9.34
C ARG A 439 -8.20 7.84 -9.98
N VAL A 440 -8.11 8.53 -11.10
CA VAL A 440 -9.26 9.01 -11.84
C VAL A 440 -10.11 7.85 -12.33
N ALA A 441 -9.49 6.82 -12.90
CA ALA A 441 -10.17 5.61 -13.33
C ALA A 441 -10.93 4.97 -12.16
N ARG A 442 -10.28 4.82 -10.99
CA ARG A 442 -10.93 4.28 -9.78
C ARG A 442 -12.09 5.14 -9.28
N ILE A 443 -11.95 6.48 -9.31
CA ILE A 443 -13.06 7.39 -8.95
C ILE A 443 -14.22 7.21 -9.92
N GLN A 444 -13.94 7.17 -11.23
CA GLN A 444 -14.99 7.00 -12.25
C GLN A 444 -15.70 5.66 -12.13
N GLU A 445 -14.96 4.56 -11.94
CA GLU A 445 -15.51 3.23 -11.71
C GLU A 445 -16.44 3.24 -10.49
N HIS A 446 -15.98 3.81 -9.38
CA HIS A 446 -16.76 3.93 -8.16
C HIS A 446 -18.02 4.79 -8.35
N LEU A 447 -17.94 5.90 -9.08
CA LEU A 447 -19.11 6.73 -9.36
C LEU A 447 -20.10 6.04 -10.31
N ARG A 448 -19.63 5.26 -11.30
CA ARG A 448 -20.48 4.53 -12.25
C ARG A 448 -21.35 3.48 -11.56
N VAL A 449 -20.77 2.70 -10.65
CA VAL A 449 -21.51 1.69 -9.87
C VAL A 449 -22.66 2.31 -9.07
N TRP A 450 -22.58 3.60 -8.73
CA TRP A 450 -23.53 4.28 -7.85
C TRP A 450 -24.35 5.39 -8.52
N GLY A 451 -24.35 5.49 -9.86
CA GLY A 451 -25.18 6.46 -10.59
C GLY A 451 -24.70 7.91 -10.51
N GLY A 452 -23.42 8.15 -10.19
CA GLY A 452 -22.80 9.47 -9.98
C GLY A 452 -22.51 10.29 -11.25
N GLY A 453 -22.74 9.73 -12.45
CA GLY A 453 -22.38 10.35 -13.73
C GLY A 453 -20.87 10.31 -14.03
N GLU A 454 -20.47 10.80 -15.21
CA GLU A 454 -19.04 10.94 -15.55
C GLU A 454 -18.42 12.16 -14.86
N LEU A 455 -17.16 12.03 -14.43
CA LEU A 455 -16.36 13.18 -14.04
C LEU A 455 -16.25 14.10 -15.26
N SER A 456 -16.63 15.37 -15.14
CA SER A 456 -16.36 16.35 -16.20
C SER A 456 -14.85 16.35 -16.45
N GLY A 457 -14.39 16.04 -17.65
CA GLY A 457 -12.98 15.75 -18.01
C GLY A 457 -11.98 16.84 -17.64
N ARG A 458 -11.67 16.98 -16.35
CA ARG A 458 -10.91 18.09 -15.73
C ARG A 458 -9.77 17.60 -14.85
N VAL A 459 -9.28 16.39 -15.08
CA VAL A 459 -8.03 15.97 -14.45
C VAL A 459 -6.93 16.55 -15.32
N PRO A 460 -6.06 17.42 -14.78
CA PRO A 460 -4.92 17.89 -15.54
C PRO A 460 -4.04 16.67 -15.84
N VAL A 461 -3.74 16.46 -17.12
CA VAL A 461 -2.60 15.65 -17.57
C VAL A 461 -1.34 16.49 -17.39
#